data_AF-A0A8H4V9K1-F1
#
_entry.id   AF-A0A8H4V9K1-F1
#
_cell.length_a   1.000
_cell.length_b   1.000
_cell.length_c   1.000
_cell.angle_alpha   90.00
_cell.angle_beta   90.00
_cell.angle_gamma   90.00
#
_symmetry.space_group_name_H-M   'P 1'
#
loop_
_entity.id
_entity.type
_entity.pdbx_description
1 polymer ?
#
loop_
_entity_poly.entity_id
_entity_poly.type
_entity_poly.pdbx_seq_one_letter_code
_entity_poly.pdbx_strand_id
1 'polypeptide(L)'
;MAAPLESRVLQLPADVLLLICDQLETPEALTMSLTCKSVFALRPAMCRCRCKLSPPDRKRFLLLLEADPRMGRGVFYCHACNSLHPFQRDWGPRSEPEAGRARRCGVRDRFAPAGNPFGLSYHHARLVVNEHLYGPGRGLALASICVAHTERRPATTILCTTDARISRGELLLLRTYAFAVADLDVSEFRRGGGPRDFRLCEHTCFFPHSSSSPYRQHIPQLQPPRSGHQAFPPCHDAPGSCGLCLMDYVITVAPEPDDAAWHVTIKAYHQLGACRSPDDWKWARFSEANRPHLFFPNRPNRRSSTLGAGAVMRQWLAEDAAPVAVATPVAGRGTVPMPVARWLWRDTKPLMCSEPQ
;
A
#
# COMPACT_ATOMS: atom_id res chain seq x y z
N MET A 1 11.88 1.62 40.79
CA MET A 1 10.70 2.34 40.25
C MET A 1 11.17 3.70 39.77
N ALA A 2 11.18 3.97 38.47
CA ALA A 2 11.56 5.28 37.94
C ALA A 2 10.36 6.23 38.04
N ALA A 3 10.54 7.37 38.70
CA ALA A 3 9.53 8.43 38.76
C ALA A 3 9.16 8.87 37.33
N PRO A 4 7.86 9.11 37.04
CA PRO A 4 7.48 9.63 35.73
C PRO A 4 8.18 10.98 35.54
N LEU A 5 8.90 11.13 34.43
CA LEU A 5 9.40 12.42 33.98
C LEU A 5 8.18 13.34 33.80
N GLU A 6 7.91 14.17 34.81
CA GLU A 6 6.95 15.25 34.66
C GLU A 6 7.38 16.10 33.46
N SER A 7 6.42 16.38 32.58
CA SER A 7 6.69 17.16 31.37
C SER A 7 7.08 18.58 31.78
N ARG A 8 8.37 18.90 31.71
CA ARG A 8 8.93 20.23 32.01
C ARG A 8 8.22 21.37 31.24
N VAL A 9 7.61 21.05 30.11
CA VAL A 9 6.84 22.00 29.30
C VAL A 9 5.59 22.50 30.04
N LEU A 10 4.93 21.65 30.84
CA LEU A 10 3.73 22.06 31.59
C LEU A 10 4.03 22.91 32.83
N GLN A 11 5.31 23.03 33.20
CA GLN A 11 5.77 23.92 34.27
C GLN A 11 6.05 25.34 33.77
N LEU A 12 6.01 25.56 32.45
CA LEU A 12 6.19 26.89 31.86
C LEU A 12 4.96 27.77 32.13
N PRO A 13 5.17 29.06 32.42
CA PRO A 13 4.10 30.06 32.45
C PRO A 13 3.28 30.08 31.14
N ALA A 14 1.99 30.42 31.24
CA ALA A 14 1.07 30.36 30.10
C ALA A 14 1.46 31.31 28.96
N ASP A 15 2.01 32.49 29.28
CA ASP A 15 2.58 33.45 28.33
C ASP A 15 3.77 32.85 27.56
N VAL A 16 4.65 32.12 28.21
CA VAL A 16 5.76 31.41 27.53
C VAL A 16 5.23 30.33 26.59
N LEU A 17 4.20 29.58 27.01
CA LEU A 17 3.55 28.60 26.13
C LEU A 17 2.90 29.25 24.91
N LEU A 18 2.27 30.42 25.08
CA LEU A 18 1.70 31.19 23.98
C LEU A 18 2.77 31.71 23.03
N LEU A 19 3.91 32.20 23.54
CA LEU A 19 5.05 32.61 22.72
C LEU A 19 5.61 31.45 21.90
N ILE A 20 5.72 30.26 22.50
CA ILE A 20 6.12 29.05 21.76
C ILE A 20 5.10 28.73 20.68
N CYS A 21 3.80 28.77 20.98
CA CYS A 21 2.76 28.51 20.00
C CYS A 21 2.72 29.53 18.86
N ASP A 22 3.04 30.81 19.11
CA ASP A 22 3.16 31.83 18.07
C ASP A 22 4.31 31.54 17.07
N GLN A 23 5.29 30.71 17.45
CA GLN A 23 6.35 30.24 16.55
C GLN A 23 5.99 28.95 15.80
N LEU A 24 4.86 28.31 16.14
CA LEU A 24 4.41 27.09 15.48
C LEU A 24 3.45 27.41 14.35
N GLU A 25 3.53 26.63 13.28
CA GLU A 25 2.49 26.63 12.27
C GLU A 25 1.15 26.10 12.85
N THR A 26 0.04 26.46 12.21
CA THR A 26 -1.32 26.12 12.68
C THR A 26 -1.51 24.63 13.01
N PRO A 27 -1.04 23.66 12.19
CA PRO A 27 -1.21 22.23 12.48
C PRO A 27 -0.46 21.78 13.75
N GLU A 28 0.76 22.26 13.95
CA GLU A 28 1.63 21.97 15.08
C GLU A 28 1.06 22.58 16.36
N ALA A 29 0.63 23.85 16.31
CA ALA A 29 -0.02 24.52 17.43
C ALA A 29 -1.30 23.80 17.86
N LEU A 30 -2.12 23.33 16.92
CA LEU A 30 -3.29 22.53 17.23
C LEU A 30 -2.93 21.18 17.84
N THR A 31 -1.91 20.50 17.33
CA THR A 31 -1.45 19.23 17.90
C THR A 31 -0.96 19.42 19.32
N MET A 32 -0.20 20.49 19.58
CA MET A 32 0.23 20.89 20.93
C MET A 32 -0.97 21.14 21.85
N SER A 33 -2.00 21.83 21.36
CA SER A 33 -3.23 22.07 22.12
C SER A 33 -3.94 20.78 22.55
N LEU A 34 -3.75 19.67 21.85
CA LEU A 34 -4.37 18.38 22.18
C LEU A 34 -3.58 17.52 23.18
N THR A 35 -2.39 17.95 23.60
CA THR A 35 -1.53 17.16 24.47
C THR A 35 -2.07 17.01 25.90
N CYS A 36 -2.68 18.07 26.46
CA CYS A 36 -3.30 18.04 27.78
C CYS A 36 -4.41 19.08 27.93
N LYS A 37 -5.22 18.95 29.00
CA LYS A 37 -6.35 19.86 29.27
C LYS A 37 -5.90 21.31 29.47
N SER A 38 -4.77 21.55 30.14
CA SER A 38 -4.27 22.90 30.43
C SER A 38 -3.88 23.64 29.15
N VAL A 39 -3.11 23.00 28.26
CA VAL A 39 -2.74 23.58 26.96
C VAL A 39 -3.97 23.69 26.05
N PHE A 40 -4.90 22.73 26.12
CA PHE A 40 -6.17 22.82 25.39
C PHE A 40 -7.02 24.04 25.81
N ALA A 41 -7.03 24.39 27.09
CA ALA A 41 -7.74 25.57 27.59
C ALA A 41 -7.16 26.88 27.01
N LEU A 42 -5.86 26.88 26.65
CA LEU A 42 -5.20 28.01 25.98
C LEU A 42 -5.45 28.04 24.48
N ARG A 43 -6.12 27.03 23.89
CA ARG A 43 -6.41 26.96 22.44
C ARG A 43 -7.03 28.24 21.86
N PRO A 44 -8.00 28.93 22.51
CA PRO A 44 -8.56 30.15 21.95
C PRO A 44 -7.53 31.27 21.77
N ALA A 45 -6.49 31.29 22.60
CA ALA A 45 -5.38 32.23 22.51
C ALA A 45 -4.26 31.73 21.58
N MET A 46 -3.99 30.42 21.55
CA MET A 46 -2.95 29.79 20.70
C MET A 46 -3.34 29.73 19.22
N CYS A 47 -4.63 29.51 18.93
CA CYS A 47 -5.11 29.41 17.56
C CYS A 47 -5.97 30.62 17.22
N ARG A 48 -5.36 31.56 16.48
CA ARG A 48 -6.06 32.70 15.86
C ARG A 48 -7.16 32.24 14.89
N CYS A 49 -7.09 31.00 14.41
CA CYS A 49 -8.13 30.39 13.59
C CYS A 49 -9.26 29.81 14.43
N ARG A 50 -10.32 30.60 14.66
CA ARG A 50 -11.69 30.07 14.88
C ARG A 50 -12.30 29.49 13.61
N CYS A 51 -11.65 29.71 12.47
CA CYS A 51 -12.08 29.24 11.16
C CYS A 51 -11.78 27.75 10.95
N LYS A 52 -12.55 27.10 10.07
CA LYS A 52 -12.25 25.74 9.61
C LYS A 52 -10.83 25.71 9.01
N LEU A 53 -10.02 24.72 9.41
CA LEU A 53 -8.69 24.50 8.85
C LEU A 53 -8.76 24.41 7.32
N SER A 54 -7.77 25.02 6.67
CA SER A 54 -7.57 24.83 5.23
C SER A 54 -7.35 23.33 4.95
N PRO A 55 -7.73 22.80 3.77
CA PRO A 55 -7.45 21.41 3.40
C PRO A 55 -5.99 20.97 3.59
N PRO A 56 -4.95 21.75 3.21
CA PRO A 56 -3.56 21.36 3.43
C PRO A 56 -3.17 21.35 4.91
N ASP A 57 -3.59 22.35 5.69
CA ASP A 57 -3.30 22.39 7.14
C ASP A 57 -3.98 21.23 7.86
N ARG A 58 -5.22 20.92 7.49
CA ARG A 58 -5.95 19.78 8.00
C ARG A 58 -5.23 18.47 7.68
N LYS A 59 -4.70 18.31 6.46
CA LYS A 59 -3.90 17.13 6.08
C LYS A 59 -2.67 17.01 6.98
N ARG A 60 -1.89 18.09 7.14
CA ARG A 60 -0.69 18.10 7.99
C ARG A 60 -1.04 17.77 9.45
N PHE A 61 -2.09 18.39 9.98
CA PHE A 61 -2.60 18.15 11.33
C PHE A 61 -3.00 16.68 11.55
N LEU A 62 -3.79 16.09 10.64
CA LEU A 62 -4.22 14.70 10.79
C LEU A 62 -3.06 13.70 10.64
N LEU A 63 -2.04 14.02 9.84
CA LEU A 63 -0.81 13.24 9.75
C LEU A 63 0.01 13.28 11.04
N LEU A 64 0.08 14.44 11.71
CA LEU A 64 0.71 14.56 13.04
C LEU A 64 -0.04 13.71 14.07
N LEU A 65 -1.37 13.73 14.05
CA LEU A 65 -2.19 12.87 14.93
C LEU A 65 -2.01 11.38 14.63
N GLU A 66 -1.92 10.99 13.36
CA GLU A 66 -1.63 9.60 12.96
C GLU A 66 -0.24 9.15 13.44
N ALA A 67 0.74 10.06 13.52
CA ALA A 67 2.10 9.77 13.99
C ALA A 67 2.22 9.78 15.53
N ASP A 68 1.34 10.49 16.25
CA ASP A 68 1.40 10.61 17.71
C ASP A 68 1.15 9.26 18.42
N PRO A 69 2.05 8.77 19.32
CA PRO A 69 1.97 7.44 19.95
C PRO A 69 0.67 7.10 20.69
N ARG A 70 -0.07 8.11 21.17
CA ARG A 70 -1.31 7.93 21.93
C ARG A 70 -2.53 8.03 21.02
N MET A 71 -2.59 9.05 20.17
CA MET A 71 -3.76 9.35 19.34
C MET A 71 -3.84 8.50 18.08
N GLY A 72 -2.69 8.14 17.49
CA GLY A 72 -2.65 7.38 16.24
C GLY A 72 -2.89 5.87 16.38
N ARG A 73 -3.16 5.33 17.58
CA ARG A 73 -3.43 3.89 17.74
C ARG A 73 -4.81 3.54 17.18
N GLY A 74 -4.86 2.52 16.32
CA GLY A 74 -6.10 2.03 15.73
C GLY A 74 -6.75 2.98 14.72
N VAL A 75 -6.05 4.03 14.29
CA VAL A 75 -6.51 4.97 13.26
C VAL A 75 -5.46 5.19 12.18
N PHE A 76 -5.90 5.59 10.99
CA PHE A 76 -5.03 5.99 9.90
C PHE A 76 -5.58 7.20 9.15
N TYR A 77 -4.68 7.96 8.52
CA TYR A 77 -5.05 9.09 7.68
C TYR A 77 -5.44 8.65 6.27
N CYS A 78 -6.63 9.06 5.83
CA CYS A 78 -7.11 8.83 4.48
C CYS A 78 -7.00 10.08 3.61
N HIS A 79 -6.24 9.96 2.53
CA HIS A 79 -6.02 11.04 1.57
C HIS A 79 -7.27 11.39 0.76
N ALA A 80 -8.15 10.43 0.49
CA ALA A 80 -9.33 10.64 -0.35
C ALA A 80 -10.37 11.58 0.31
N CYS A 81 -10.55 11.48 1.63
CA CYS A 81 -11.56 12.26 2.35
C CYS A 81 -10.98 13.28 3.34
N ASN A 82 -9.65 13.31 3.49
CA ASN A 82 -8.92 14.16 4.44
C ASN A 82 -9.45 14.00 5.88
N SER A 83 -9.50 12.75 6.35
CA SER A 83 -10.00 12.36 7.67
C SER A 83 -9.22 11.16 8.24
N LEU A 84 -9.27 11.01 9.57
CA LEU A 84 -8.81 9.80 10.25
C LEU A 84 -9.92 8.75 10.25
N HIS A 85 -9.58 7.51 9.93
CA HIS A 85 -10.47 6.36 9.98
C HIS A 85 -9.95 5.31 10.94
N PRO A 86 -10.83 4.60 11.65
CA PRO A 86 -10.43 3.43 12.40
C PRO A 86 -10.06 2.29 11.44
N PHE A 87 -9.22 1.37 11.89
CA PHE A 87 -8.95 0.11 11.18
C PHE A 87 -8.98 -1.08 12.16
N GLN A 88 -9.22 -2.27 11.64
CA GLN A 88 -9.13 -3.52 12.41
C GLN A 88 -7.84 -4.26 12.03
N ARG A 89 -7.24 -4.97 12.99
CA ARG A 89 -5.92 -5.60 12.81
C ARG A 89 -5.92 -6.80 11.87
N ASP A 90 -7.08 -7.40 11.68
CA ASP A 90 -7.36 -8.51 10.78
C ASP A 90 -7.73 -8.05 9.36
N TRP A 91 -7.67 -6.74 9.08
CA TRP A 91 -7.82 -6.25 7.71
C TRP A 91 -6.69 -6.74 6.81
N GLY A 92 -7.07 -7.18 5.62
CA GLY A 92 -6.14 -7.62 4.59
C GLY A 92 -6.79 -7.68 3.20
N PRO A 93 -6.03 -8.10 2.17
CA PRO A 93 -6.50 -8.14 0.79
C PRO A 93 -7.75 -9.01 0.55
N ARG A 94 -8.06 -9.91 1.49
CA ARG A 94 -9.21 -10.83 1.45
C ARG A 94 -10.37 -10.46 2.33
N SER A 95 -10.18 -9.51 3.24
CA SER A 95 -11.28 -9.08 4.10
C SER A 95 -12.42 -8.61 3.21
N GLU A 96 -13.65 -8.98 3.54
CA GLU A 96 -14.84 -8.48 2.88
C GLU A 96 -14.71 -6.95 2.72
N PRO A 97 -14.99 -6.39 1.53
CA PRO A 97 -14.79 -4.97 1.27
C PRO A 97 -15.44 -4.15 2.37
N GLU A 98 -14.61 -3.41 3.11
CA GLU A 98 -14.92 -2.58 4.28
C GLU A 98 -16.43 -2.34 4.42
N ALA A 99 -17.14 -3.01 5.33
CA ALA A 99 -18.57 -2.76 5.47
C ALA A 99 -18.78 -1.34 6.02
N GLY A 100 -19.16 -0.36 5.17
CA GLY A 100 -19.53 1.00 5.62
C GLY A 100 -19.09 2.15 4.71
N ARG A 101 -19.07 3.38 5.26
CA ARG A 101 -18.72 4.63 4.53
C ARG A 101 -17.25 4.68 4.06
N ALA A 102 -16.36 3.91 4.68
CA ALA A 102 -14.97 3.75 4.27
C ALA A 102 -14.83 3.21 2.83
N ARG A 103 -15.84 2.47 2.33
CA ARG A 103 -15.93 2.01 0.93
C ARG A 103 -15.69 3.12 -0.09
N ARG A 104 -16.18 4.34 0.15
CA ARG A 104 -16.02 5.43 -0.83
C ARG A 104 -14.56 5.89 -0.96
N CYS A 105 -13.76 5.69 0.07
CA CYS A 105 -12.38 6.13 0.12
C CYS A 105 -11.41 5.07 -0.43
N GLY A 106 -11.67 3.78 -0.18
CA GLY A 106 -10.75 2.69 -0.56
C GLY A 106 -10.81 2.26 -2.02
N VAL A 107 -11.95 2.43 -2.71
CA VAL A 107 -12.16 1.83 -4.06
C VAL A 107 -11.29 2.48 -5.13
N ARG A 108 -10.98 3.77 -5.03
CA ARG A 108 -10.23 4.49 -6.08
C ARG A 108 -8.74 4.12 -6.13
N ASP A 109 -8.21 3.55 -5.06
CA ASP A 109 -6.76 3.36 -4.86
C ASP A 109 -6.45 1.89 -4.61
N ARG A 110 -7.01 1.01 -5.43
CA ARG A 110 -6.82 -0.43 -5.33
C ARG A 110 -5.96 -0.93 -6.48
N PHE A 111 -5.03 -1.82 -6.20
CA PHE A 111 -4.44 -2.71 -7.19
C PHE A 111 -5.29 -3.97 -7.25
N ALA A 112 -5.92 -4.21 -8.39
CA ALA A 112 -6.78 -5.36 -8.63
C ALA A 112 -6.65 -5.74 -10.12
N PRO A 113 -5.47 -6.25 -10.52
CA PRO A 113 -5.19 -6.54 -11.92
C PRO A 113 -6.25 -7.50 -12.46
N ALA A 114 -6.82 -7.17 -13.62
CA ALA A 114 -7.88 -7.98 -14.21
C ALA A 114 -7.47 -9.46 -14.34
N GLY A 115 -8.38 -10.37 -14.01
CA GLY A 115 -8.11 -11.81 -14.03
C GLY A 115 -7.27 -12.34 -12.88
N ASN A 116 -6.97 -11.52 -11.87
CA ASN A 116 -6.18 -11.90 -10.70
C ASN A 116 -6.86 -11.30 -9.46
N PRO A 117 -7.53 -12.11 -8.62
CA PRO A 117 -8.40 -11.63 -7.54
C PRO A 117 -7.65 -11.02 -6.35
N PHE A 118 -6.33 -10.86 -6.44
CA PHE A 118 -5.55 -10.14 -5.44
C PHE A 118 -5.87 -8.64 -5.46
N GLY A 119 -6.52 -8.17 -4.40
CA GLY A 119 -6.92 -6.77 -4.26
C GLY A 119 -6.20 -6.06 -3.11
N LEU A 120 -5.16 -5.29 -3.41
CA LEU A 120 -4.42 -4.50 -2.41
C LEU A 120 -4.78 -3.01 -2.51
N SER A 121 -5.38 -2.45 -1.44
CA SER A 121 -5.67 -1.01 -1.39
C SER A 121 -4.46 -0.22 -0.89
N TYR A 122 -4.45 1.08 -1.20
CA TYR A 122 -3.46 2.01 -0.65
C TYR A 122 -3.51 2.06 0.87
N HIS A 123 -4.69 1.91 1.48
CA HIS A 123 -4.84 1.87 2.92
C HIS A 123 -4.12 0.66 3.53
N HIS A 124 -4.22 -0.52 2.92
CA HIS A 124 -3.47 -1.69 3.38
C HIS A 124 -1.96 -1.43 3.34
N ALA A 125 -1.46 -0.91 2.23
CA ALA A 125 -0.05 -0.60 2.07
C ALA A 125 0.44 0.45 3.07
N ARG A 126 -0.33 1.54 3.26
CA ARG A 126 -0.04 2.58 4.25
C ARG A 126 -0.02 2.03 5.67
N LEU A 127 -1.00 1.21 6.04
CA LEU A 127 -1.09 0.64 7.38
C LEU A 127 0.08 -0.30 7.66
N VAL A 128 0.48 -1.13 6.70
CA VAL A 128 1.67 -1.99 6.85
C VAL A 128 2.93 -1.15 7.07
N VAL A 129 3.09 -0.05 6.33
CA VAL A 129 4.22 0.87 6.53
C VAL A 129 4.11 1.64 7.86
N ASN A 130 2.91 2.02 8.31
CA ASN A 130 2.70 2.66 9.61
C ASN A 130 3.10 1.75 10.77
N GLU A 131 2.78 0.46 10.73
CA GLU A 131 3.20 -0.52 11.75
C GLU A 131 4.74 -0.60 11.82
N HIS A 132 5.41 -0.58 10.66
CA HIS A 132 6.87 -0.57 10.59
C HIS A 132 7.50 0.72 11.12
N LEU A 133 6.94 1.88 10.78
CA LEU A 133 7.50 3.18 11.17
C LEU A 133 7.20 3.57 12.63
N TYR A 134 6.00 3.28 13.10
CA TYR A 134 5.50 3.75 14.39
C TYR A 134 5.42 2.64 15.45
N GLY A 135 5.65 1.39 15.06
CA GLY A 135 5.66 0.23 15.94
C GLY A 135 4.29 -0.44 16.13
N PRO A 136 4.20 -1.44 17.04
CA PRO A 136 3.05 -2.32 17.13
C PRO A 136 1.71 -1.64 17.46
N GLY A 137 0.66 -2.00 16.73
CA GLY A 137 -0.69 -1.47 16.90
C GLY A 137 -0.93 -0.10 16.26
N ARG A 138 -0.02 0.32 15.39
CA ARG A 138 -0.08 1.56 14.60
C ARG A 138 -0.47 1.29 13.14
N GLY A 139 -0.61 0.04 12.78
CA GLY A 139 -1.01 -0.39 11.46
C GLY A 139 -1.33 -1.88 11.39
N LEU A 140 -1.06 -2.46 10.23
CA LEU A 140 -1.27 -3.88 9.96
C LEU A 140 0.06 -4.61 10.00
N ALA A 141 0.05 -5.85 10.49
CA ALA A 141 1.21 -6.71 10.38
C ALA A 141 1.54 -6.94 8.89
N LEU A 142 2.82 -7.01 8.56
CA LEU A 142 3.28 -7.28 7.20
C LEU A 142 2.69 -8.59 6.66
N ALA A 143 2.56 -9.61 7.50
CA ALA A 143 1.93 -10.88 7.15
C ALA A 143 0.44 -10.75 6.75
N SER A 144 -0.26 -9.69 7.17
CA SER A 144 -1.69 -9.50 6.84
C SER A 144 -1.93 -9.26 5.34
N ILE A 145 -0.89 -8.87 4.58
CA ILE A 145 -0.96 -8.72 3.12
C ILE A 145 -0.32 -9.88 2.35
N CYS A 146 0.29 -10.85 3.05
CA CYS A 146 0.81 -12.08 2.48
C CYS A 146 -0.32 -13.11 2.36
N VAL A 147 -0.72 -13.45 1.13
CA VAL A 147 -1.91 -14.28 0.89
C VAL A 147 -1.63 -15.33 -0.19
N ALA A 148 -2.19 -16.53 -0.01
CA ALA A 148 -2.02 -17.65 -0.96
C ALA A 148 -3.38 -18.15 -1.46
N HIS A 149 -3.74 -17.86 -2.71
CA HIS A 149 -5.02 -18.27 -3.32
C HIS A 149 -4.82 -19.06 -4.59
N THR A 150 -5.89 -19.66 -5.06
CA THR A 150 -5.93 -20.41 -6.30
C THR A 150 -6.93 -19.77 -7.25
N GLU A 151 -6.51 -19.49 -8.48
CA GLU A 151 -7.36 -18.98 -9.55
C GLU A 151 -7.61 -20.11 -10.57
N ARG A 152 -8.88 -20.47 -10.78
CA ARG A 152 -9.26 -21.50 -11.75
C ARG A 152 -9.43 -20.89 -13.14
N ARG A 153 -8.85 -21.53 -14.15
CA ARG A 153 -9.00 -21.19 -15.57
C ARG A 153 -9.45 -22.44 -16.35
N PRO A 154 -9.98 -22.29 -17.58
CA PRO A 154 -10.44 -23.44 -18.37
C PRO A 154 -9.37 -24.53 -18.55
N ALA A 155 -8.14 -24.12 -18.89
CA ALA A 155 -7.03 -25.05 -19.19
C ALA A 155 -6.08 -25.32 -18.00
N THR A 156 -6.21 -24.61 -16.88
CA THR A 156 -5.26 -24.78 -15.76
C THR A 156 -5.78 -24.15 -14.46
N THR A 157 -5.11 -24.48 -13.36
CA THR A 157 -5.31 -23.85 -12.07
C THR A 157 -4.02 -23.15 -11.64
N ILE A 158 -4.11 -21.86 -11.34
CA ILE A 158 -2.96 -21.02 -10.98
C ILE A 158 -2.91 -20.86 -9.47
N LEU A 159 -1.84 -21.37 -8.85
CA LEU A 159 -1.49 -21.09 -7.46
C LEU A 159 -0.79 -19.74 -7.39
N CYS A 160 -1.36 -18.82 -6.62
CA CYS A 160 -0.89 -17.46 -6.44
C CYS A 160 -0.50 -17.24 -4.98
N THR A 161 0.78 -17.03 -4.69
CA THR A 161 1.24 -16.60 -3.37
C THR A 161 1.76 -15.17 -3.41
N THR A 162 1.65 -14.47 -2.30
CA THR A 162 2.19 -13.13 -2.11
C THR A 162 3.01 -13.13 -0.83
N ASP A 163 4.25 -12.67 -0.96
CA ASP A 163 5.12 -12.29 0.14
C ASP A 163 5.36 -10.77 0.10
N ALA A 164 5.64 -10.20 1.26
CA ALA A 164 5.85 -8.76 1.39
C ALA A 164 6.99 -8.47 2.35
N ARG A 165 7.63 -7.32 2.15
CA ARG A 165 8.67 -6.80 3.07
C ARG A 165 8.89 -5.31 2.89
N ILE A 166 9.56 -4.70 3.85
CA ILE A 166 9.92 -3.28 3.80
C ILE A 166 11.44 -3.17 3.76
N SER A 167 11.97 -2.48 2.75
CA SER A 167 13.40 -2.22 2.58
C SER A 167 13.59 -0.73 2.32
N ARG A 168 14.51 -0.10 3.08
CA ARG A 168 14.80 1.34 3.00
C ARG A 168 13.54 2.23 3.09
N GLY A 169 12.59 1.83 3.96
CA GLY A 169 11.34 2.56 4.17
C GLY A 169 10.32 2.40 3.03
N GLU A 170 10.55 1.49 2.08
CA GLU A 170 9.63 1.23 0.97
C GLU A 170 9.07 -0.18 0.99
N LEU A 171 7.80 -0.31 0.63
CA LEU A 171 7.10 -1.59 0.55
C LEU A 171 7.43 -2.31 -0.76
N LEU A 172 7.89 -3.56 -0.61
CA LEU A 172 8.14 -4.50 -1.70
C LEU A 172 7.16 -5.66 -1.61
N LEU A 173 6.71 -6.16 -2.76
CA LEU A 173 5.92 -7.40 -2.85
C LEU A 173 6.59 -8.39 -3.79
N LEU A 174 6.59 -9.67 -3.42
CA LEU A 174 6.90 -10.78 -4.30
C LEU A 174 5.60 -11.56 -4.52
N ARG A 175 5.19 -11.68 -5.78
CA ARG A 175 4.05 -12.51 -6.17
C ARG A 175 4.55 -13.71 -6.96
N THR A 176 4.26 -14.90 -6.48
CA THR A 176 4.60 -16.14 -7.18
C THR A 176 3.35 -16.74 -7.79
N TYR A 177 3.44 -17.11 -9.07
CA TYR A 177 2.39 -17.76 -9.84
C TYR A 177 2.94 -19.10 -10.32
N ALA A 178 2.32 -20.20 -9.91
CA ALA A 178 2.72 -21.54 -10.31
C ALA A 178 1.51 -22.28 -10.91
N PHE A 179 1.71 -22.92 -12.05
CA PHE A 179 0.66 -23.68 -12.73
C PHE A 179 1.25 -24.71 -13.69
N ALA A 180 0.46 -25.72 -14.04
CA ALA A 180 0.79 -26.73 -15.03
C ALA A 180 -0.19 -26.67 -16.20
N VAL A 181 0.28 -26.83 -17.43
CA VAL A 181 -0.56 -26.85 -18.64
C VAL A 181 -0.24 -28.09 -19.44
N ALA A 182 -1.21 -28.95 -19.70
CA ALA A 182 -1.03 -30.11 -20.58
C ALA A 182 -0.62 -29.65 -22.00
N ASP A 183 0.24 -30.40 -22.68
CA ASP A 183 0.77 -30.04 -24.00
C ASP A 183 -0.35 -29.84 -25.04
N LEU A 184 -1.40 -30.67 -24.96
CA LEU A 184 -2.61 -30.57 -25.79
C LEU A 184 -3.40 -29.29 -25.54
N ASP A 185 -3.31 -28.72 -24.33
CA ASP A 185 -4.08 -27.55 -23.91
C ASP A 185 -3.31 -26.24 -24.08
N VAL A 186 -2.03 -26.25 -24.49
CA VAL A 186 -1.20 -25.04 -24.64
C VAL A 186 -1.83 -24.04 -25.61
N SER A 187 -2.40 -24.53 -26.72
CA SER A 187 -3.11 -23.71 -27.70
C SER A 187 -4.38 -23.08 -27.13
N GLU A 188 -5.12 -23.79 -26.28
CA GLU A 188 -6.27 -23.24 -25.57
C GLU A 188 -5.84 -22.19 -24.54
N PHE A 189 -4.83 -22.50 -23.74
CA PHE A 189 -4.29 -21.60 -22.74
C PHE A 189 -3.82 -20.28 -23.36
N ARG A 190 -3.13 -20.32 -24.52
CA ARG A 190 -2.67 -19.14 -25.27
C ARG A 190 -3.77 -18.30 -25.89
N ARG A 191 -4.93 -18.89 -26.23
CA ARG A 191 -6.09 -18.11 -26.72
C ARG A 191 -6.58 -17.11 -25.67
N GLY A 192 -6.20 -17.31 -24.40
CA GLY A 192 -6.46 -16.39 -23.31
C GLY A 192 -7.91 -16.43 -22.86
N GLY A 193 -8.16 -16.07 -21.59
CA GLY A 193 -9.50 -16.04 -21.00
C GLY A 193 -10.37 -14.85 -21.44
N GLY A 194 -10.23 -14.37 -22.68
CA GLY A 194 -10.92 -13.17 -23.18
C GLY A 194 -10.42 -11.85 -22.56
N PRO A 195 -11.29 -10.83 -22.36
CA PRO A 195 -10.90 -9.49 -21.88
C PRO A 195 -10.32 -9.45 -20.46
N ARG A 196 -10.25 -10.59 -19.76
CA ARG A 196 -9.71 -10.76 -18.40
C ARG A 196 -8.53 -11.74 -18.37
N ASP A 197 -7.62 -11.58 -19.32
CA ASP A 197 -6.34 -12.28 -19.28
C ASP A 197 -5.60 -12.03 -17.95
N PHE A 198 -4.86 -13.05 -17.49
CA PHE A 198 -4.16 -13.04 -16.22
C PHE A 198 -3.00 -12.03 -16.25
N ARG A 199 -2.95 -11.17 -15.23
CA ARG A 199 -2.03 -10.03 -15.17
C ARG A 199 -1.06 -10.15 -14.00
N LEU A 200 0.22 -9.88 -14.28
CA LEU A 200 1.25 -9.68 -13.27
C LEU A 200 1.11 -8.28 -12.64
N CYS A 201 0.87 -7.28 -13.50
CA CYS A 201 0.52 -5.91 -13.12
C CYS A 201 -0.51 -5.34 -14.11
N GLU A 202 -0.92 -4.09 -13.95
CA GLU A 202 -1.87 -3.46 -14.89
C GLU A 202 -1.32 -3.32 -16.32
N HIS A 203 0.00 -3.39 -16.47
CA HIS A 203 0.72 -3.18 -17.73
C HIS A 203 1.23 -4.46 -18.38
N THR A 204 1.41 -5.53 -17.62
CA THR A 204 2.01 -6.80 -18.08
C THR A 204 1.07 -7.96 -17.82
N CYS A 205 0.64 -8.62 -18.89
CA CYS A 205 -0.23 -9.79 -18.87
C CYS A 205 0.46 -11.02 -19.48
N PHE A 206 -0.16 -12.20 -19.34
CA PHE A 206 0.39 -13.43 -19.93
C PHE A 206 0.34 -13.36 -21.46
N PHE A 207 -0.78 -12.89 -22.02
CA PHE A 207 -1.06 -12.92 -23.45
C PHE A 207 -1.49 -11.56 -24.00
N PRO A 208 -1.11 -11.23 -25.24
CA PRO A 208 -1.63 -10.06 -25.92
C PRO A 208 -3.13 -10.21 -26.14
N HIS A 209 -3.87 -9.11 -25.98
CA HIS A 209 -5.30 -9.07 -26.28
C HIS A 209 -5.56 -8.18 -27.49
N SER A 210 -6.51 -8.56 -28.35
CA SER A 210 -6.80 -7.86 -29.61
C SER A 210 -7.24 -6.39 -29.41
N SER A 211 -7.75 -6.04 -28.24
CA SER A 211 -8.10 -4.66 -27.84
C SER A 211 -7.12 -4.04 -26.83
N SER A 212 -5.97 -4.67 -26.59
CA SER A 212 -4.99 -4.13 -25.63
C SER A 212 -4.31 -2.88 -26.18
N SER A 213 -4.20 -1.88 -25.31
CA SER A 213 -3.43 -0.67 -25.58
C SER A 213 -2.00 -1.04 -26.02
N PRO A 214 -1.41 -0.34 -27.03
CA PRO A 214 -0.05 -0.63 -27.52
C PRO A 214 1.04 -0.51 -26.45
N TYR A 215 0.70 0.04 -25.28
CA TYR A 215 1.61 0.18 -24.14
C TYR A 215 1.59 -1.02 -23.19
N ARG A 216 0.72 -2.03 -23.43
CA ARG A 216 0.69 -3.26 -22.64
C ARG A 216 1.75 -4.22 -23.14
N GLN A 217 2.48 -4.77 -22.20
CA GLN A 217 3.52 -5.77 -22.43
C GLN A 217 2.95 -7.16 -22.14
N HIS A 218 3.52 -8.16 -22.76
CA HIS A 218 3.20 -9.57 -22.54
C HIS A 218 4.47 -10.35 -22.20
N ILE A 219 4.32 -11.54 -21.61
CA ILE A 219 5.44 -12.41 -21.28
C ILE A 219 5.89 -13.12 -22.56
N PRO A 220 7.11 -12.87 -23.07
CA PRO A 220 7.58 -13.44 -24.34
C PRO A 220 7.60 -14.98 -24.33
N GLN A 221 7.97 -15.58 -23.21
CA GLN A 221 8.13 -17.03 -23.06
C GLN A 221 6.81 -17.79 -23.14
N LEU A 222 5.67 -17.11 -22.92
CA LEU A 222 4.35 -17.72 -23.07
C LEU A 222 3.78 -17.59 -24.49
N GLN A 223 4.41 -16.77 -25.35
CA GLN A 223 3.94 -16.55 -26.71
C GLN A 223 4.22 -17.77 -27.62
N PRO A 224 3.41 -17.96 -28.68
CA PRO A 224 3.74 -18.95 -29.70
C PRO A 224 5.06 -18.59 -30.38
N PRO A 225 5.97 -19.56 -30.59
CA PRO A 225 7.17 -19.32 -31.38
C PRO A 225 6.80 -19.01 -32.83
N ARG A 226 7.64 -18.20 -33.50
CA ARG A 226 7.46 -17.84 -34.93
C ARG A 226 7.45 -19.05 -35.86
N SER A 227 8.03 -20.17 -35.42
CA SER A 227 8.12 -21.43 -36.15
C SER A 227 6.82 -22.24 -36.16
N GLY A 228 5.74 -21.78 -35.52
CA GLY A 228 4.43 -22.46 -35.57
C GLY A 228 4.30 -23.67 -34.65
N HIS A 229 5.33 -24.01 -33.86
CA HIS A 229 5.23 -25.05 -32.85
C HIS A 229 4.25 -24.67 -31.74
N GLN A 230 3.40 -25.62 -31.33
CA GLN A 230 2.36 -25.37 -30.32
C GLN A 230 2.90 -25.48 -28.88
N ALA A 231 4.06 -26.09 -28.64
CA ALA A 231 4.67 -26.20 -27.31
C ALA A 231 5.19 -24.87 -26.76
N PHE A 232 5.46 -24.82 -25.45
CA PHE A 232 6.21 -23.71 -24.86
C PHE A 232 7.72 -23.86 -25.11
N PRO A 233 8.46 -22.76 -25.33
CA PRO A 233 9.91 -22.80 -25.29
C PRO A 233 10.37 -23.00 -23.84
N PRO A 234 11.14 -24.06 -23.52
CA PRO A 234 11.67 -24.24 -22.18
C PRO A 234 12.62 -23.09 -21.84
N CYS A 235 12.55 -22.61 -20.60
CA CYS A 235 13.45 -21.59 -20.10
C CYS A 235 13.62 -21.72 -18.58
N HIS A 236 14.75 -21.23 -18.08
CA HIS A 236 15.08 -21.26 -16.66
C HIS A 236 15.42 -19.85 -16.19
N ASP A 237 14.68 -19.36 -15.20
CA ASP A 237 14.82 -18.03 -14.59
C ASP A 237 15.02 -16.90 -15.61
N ALA A 238 14.29 -16.97 -16.73
CA ALA A 238 14.36 -15.97 -17.78
C ALA A 238 13.84 -14.63 -17.23
N PRO A 239 14.65 -13.55 -17.23
CA PRO A 239 14.26 -12.30 -16.61
C PRO A 239 13.36 -11.46 -17.52
N GLY A 240 12.54 -10.63 -16.91
CA GLY A 240 11.81 -9.58 -17.59
C GLY A 240 11.45 -8.43 -16.65
N SER A 241 10.97 -7.33 -17.23
CA SER A 241 10.61 -6.13 -16.48
C SER A 241 9.43 -5.42 -17.12
N CYS A 242 8.60 -4.79 -16.29
CA CYS A 242 7.63 -3.83 -16.77
C CYS A 242 8.30 -2.51 -17.18
N GLY A 243 7.96 -1.99 -18.35
CA GLY A 243 8.45 -0.70 -18.84
C GLY A 243 7.75 0.52 -18.22
N LEU A 244 6.65 0.32 -17.47
CA LEU A 244 5.82 1.39 -16.93
C LEU A 244 5.86 1.47 -15.40
N CYS A 245 5.63 0.37 -14.70
CA CYS A 245 5.76 0.30 -13.24
C CYS A 245 7.09 -0.34 -12.80
N LEU A 246 7.39 -0.23 -11.51
CA LEU A 246 8.52 -0.89 -10.86
C LEU A 246 8.16 -2.35 -10.56
N MET A 247 7.98 -3.12 -11.62
CA MET A 247 7.86 -4.58 -11.56
C MET A 247 8.98 -5.22 -12.35
N ASP A 248 9.69 -6.16 -11.73
CA ASP A 248 10.60 -7.11 -12.36
C ASP A 248 10.01 -8.51 -12.21
N TYR A 249 10.35 -9.43 -13.09
CA TYR A 249 9.96 -10.83 -12.94
C TYR A 249 11.02 -11.79 -13.45
N VAL A 250 10.94 -13.03 -12.99
CA VAL A 250 11.61 -14.18 -13.58
C VAL A 250 10.58 -15.25 -13.90
N ILE A 251 10.75 -15.94 -15.02
CA ILE A 251 9.91 -17.04 -15.44
C ILE A 251 10.74 -18.30 -15.71
N THR A 252 10.24 -19.43 -15.24
CA THR A 252 10.74 -20.76 -15.55
C THR A 252 9.62 -21.55 -16.20
N VAL A 253 9.93 -22.17 -17.35
CA VAL A 253 9.04 -23.05 -18.08
C VAL A 253 9.80 -24.35 -18.32
N ALA A 254 9.32 -25.44 -17.75
CA ALA A 254 9.94 -26.75 -17.85
C ALA A 254 8.91 -27.80 -18.26
N PRO A 255 9.28 -28.76 -19.13
CA PRO A 255 8.45 -29.93 -19.34
C PRO A 255 8.41 -30.77 -18.06
N GLU A 256 7.25 -31.33 -17.76
CA GLU A 256 7.10 -32.30 -16.68
C GLU A 256 7.58 -33.68 -17.20
N PRO A 257 8.41 -34.43 -16.45
CA PRO A 257 9.04 -35.64 -16.97
C PRO A 257 8.04 -36.77 -17.30
N ASP A 258 6.97 -36.86 -16.52
CA ASP A 258 6.08 -38.02 -16.50
C ASP A 258 4.71 -37.75 -17.13
N ASP A 259 4.26 -36.50 -17.09
CA ASP A 259 3.02 -36.05 -17.70
C ASP A 259 3.38 -35.11 -18.85
N ALA A 260 2.79 -35.32 -20.04
CA ALA A 260 2.97 -34.45 -21.21
C ALA A 260 2.39 -33.05 -20.94
N ALA A 261 3.05 -32.30 -20.05
CA ALA A 261 2.61 -31.07 -19.44
C ALA A 261 3.81 -30.15 -19.23
N TRP A 262 3.50 -28.86 -19.06
CA TRP A 262 4.46 -27.79 -18.89
C TRP A 262 4.23 -27.15 -17.53
N HIS A 263 5.24 -27.23 -16.67
CA HIS A 263 5.25 -26.51 -15.41
C HIS A 263 5.79 -25.09 -15.62
N VAL A 264 4.99 -24.10 -15.23
CA VAL A 264 5.32 -22.68 -15.36
C VAL A 264 5.35 -22.05 -13.98
N THR A 265 6.45 -21.38 -13.66
CA THR A 265 6.58 -20.57 -12.45
C THR A 265 7.01 -19.16 -12.81
N ILE A 266 6.27 -18.16 -12.33
CA ILE A 266 6.59 -16.75 -12.49
C ILE A 266 6.70 -16.10 -11.13
N LYS A 267 7.82 -15.46 -10.85
CA LYS A 267 8.03 -14.63 -9.64
C LYS A 267 8.08 -13.18 -10.06
N ALA A 268 7.10 -12.38 -9.65
CA ALA A 268 7.01 -10.95 -9.94
C ALA A 268 7.30 -10.11 -8.68
N TYR A 269 8.34 -9.29 -8.76
CA TYR A 269 8.82 -8.40 -7.70
C TYR A 269 8.31 -6.99 -7.98
N HIS A 270 7.56 -6.41 -7.05
CA HIS A 270 6.98 -5.07 -7.17
C HIS A 270 7.54 -4.14 -6.09
N GLN A 271 7.82 -2.89 -6.47
CA GLN A 271 8.16 -1.82 -5.54
C GLN A 271 7.04 -0.77 -5.52
N LEU A 272 6.36 -0.69 -4.37
CA LEU A 272 5.16 0.14 -4.19
C LEU A 272 5.50 1.54 -3.67
N GLY A 273 6.74 1.76 -3.24
CA GLY A 273 7.23 3.01 -2.67
C GLY A 273 7.01 3.12 -1.17
N ALA A 274 7.09 4.34 -0.64
CA ALA A 274 6.98 4.60 0.79
C ALA A 274 5.54 4.57 1.32
N CYS A 275 4.54 4.47 0.43
CA CYS A 275 3.10 4.43 0.77
C CYS A 275 2.65 5.58 1.70
N ARG A 276 3.29 6.76 1.56
CA ARG A 276 2.96 7.96 2.35
C ARG A 276 1.96 8.87 1.65
N SER A 277 1.89 8.81 0.32
CA SER A 277 0.88 9.46 -0.52
C SER A 277 0.38 8.49 -1.60
N PRO A 278 -0.94 8.44 -1.92
CA PRO A 278 -1.42 7.68 -3.07
C PRO A 278 -1.01 8.31 -4.41
N ASP A 279 -0.54 9.57 -4.36
CA ASP A 279 0.00 10.29 -5.53
C ASP A 279 1.51 10.04 -5.72
N ASP A 280 2.13 9.22 -4.85
CA ASP A 280 3.45 8.66 -5.12
C ASP A 280 3.41 7.91 -6.46
N TRP A 281 4.33 8.26 -7.36
CA TRP A 281 4.30 7.75 -8.73
C TRP A 281 4.46 6.22 -8.79
N LYS A 282 5.18 5.60 -7.84
CA LYS A 282 5.35 4.15 -7.76
C LYS A 282 4.02 3.48 -7.48
N TRP A 283 3.30 3.98 -6.46
CA TRP A 283 1.95 3.52 -6.13
C TRP A 283 0.95 3.81 -7.25
N ALA A 284 0.91 5.04 -7.75
CA ALA A 284 -0.04 5.46 -8.77
C ALA A 284 0.11 4.63 -10.06
N ARG A 285 1.33 4.27 -10.45
CA ARG A 285 1.59 3.35 -11.58
C ARG A 285 1.17 1.93 -11.26
N PHE A 286 1.45 1.45 -10.05
CA PHE A 286 1.02 0.14 -9.62
C PHE A 286 -0.52 -0.01 -9.69
N SER A 287 -1.28 1.03 -9.31
CA SER A 287 -2.75 1.03 -9.31
C SER A 287 -3.40 1.77 -10.50
N GLU A 288 -2.71 1.87 -11.66
CA GLU A 288 -3.12 2.77 -12.77
C GLU A 288 -4.53 2.49 -13.30
N ALA A 289 -5.01 1.24 -13.28
CA ALA A 289 -6.34 0.88 -13.78
C ALA A 289 -7.48 1.66 -13.11
N ASN A 290 -7.31 2.06 -11.85
CA ASN A 290 -8.31 2.83 -11.11
C ASN A 290 -8.08 4.35 -11.17
N ARG A 291 -6.96 4.80 -11.76
CA ARG A 291 -6.59 6.22 -11.88
C ARG A 291 -6.03 6.57 -13.26
N PRO A 292 -6.74 6.28 -14.37
CA PRO A 292 -6.22 6.55 -15.72
C PRO A 292 -5.96 8.04 -15.94
N HIS A 293 -6.76 8.92 -15.34
CA HIS A 293 -6.67 10.38 -15.49
C HIS A 293 -5.36 10.99 -14.99
N LEU A 294 -4.62 10.33 -14.07
CA LEU A 294 -3.34 10.87 -13.59
C LEU A 294 -2.22 10.81 -14.64
N PHE A 295 -2.43 10.07 -15.74
CA PHE A 295 -1.37 9.79 -16.71
C PHE A 295 -1.72 10.25 -18.14
N PHE A 296 -2.80 11.02 -18.30
CA PHE A 296 -3.19 11.66 -19.56
C PHE A 296 -3.31 13.18 -19.39
N PRO A 297 -2.85 14.02 -20.35
CA PRO A 297 -2.12 13.68 -21.58
C PRO A 297 -0.58 13.68 -21.41
N ASN A 298 -0.06 14.28 -20.34
CA ASN A 298 1.38 14.46 -20.13
C ASN A 298 2.00 13.23 -19.46
N ARG A 299 2.62 12.36 -20.28
CA ARG A 299 3.36 11.18 -19.81
C ARG A 299 4.87 11.46 -19.74
N PRO A 300 5.47 11.50 -18.54
CA PRO A 300 6.88 11.17 -18.44
C PRO A 300 7.26 10.18 -17.32
N ASN A 301 6.36 9.75 -16.43
CA ASN A 301 6.75 8.79 -15.39
C ASN A 301 6.66 7.36 -15.91
N ARG A 302 7.50 7.01 -16.89
CA ARG A 302 7.89 5.62 -17.14
C ARG A 302 8.75 5.17 -15.96
N ARG A 303 9.03 3.86 -15.85
CA ARG A 303 10.12 3.38 -14.99
C ARG A 303 11.32 4.31 -15.19
N SER A 304 11.66 5.06 -14.13
CA SER A 304 12.70 6.10 -14.20
C SER A 304 13.96 5.51 -14.81
N SER A 305 14.68 6.28 -15.62
CA SER A 305 15.99 5.87 -16.18
C SER A 305 16.97 5.43 -15.09
N THR A 306 16.81 5.94 -13.87
CA THR A 306 17.62 5.57 -12.69
C THR A 306 17.32 4.17 -12.13
N LEU A 307 16.15 3.59 -12.42
CA LEU A 307 15.73 2.27 -11.94
C LEU A 307 15.60 1.30 -13.11
N GLY A 308 16.74 0.93 -13.69
CA GLY A 308 16.83 0.00 -14.82
C GLY A 308 16.26 -1.40 -14.53
N ALA A 309 15.98 -2.16 -15.58
CA ALA A 309 15.47 -3.53 -15.52
C ALA A 309 16.23 -4.38 -14.47
N GLY A 310 15.51 -5.18 -13.70
CA GLY A 310 16.05 -6.03 -12.63
C GLY A 310 16.38 -5.31 -11.31
N ALA A 311 16.26 -3.98 -11.22
CA ALA A 311 16.58 -3.24 -10.00
C ALA A 311 15.75 -3.67 -8.78
N VAL A 312 14.44 -3.90 -8.95
CA VAL A 312 13.53 -4.30 -7.86
C VAL A 312 13.86 -5.72 -7.40
N MET A 313 14.11 -6.62 -8.34
CA MET A 313 14.52 -7.99 -8.04
C MET A 313 15.87 -8.04 -7.33
N ARG A 314 16.88 -7.26 -7.76
CA ARG A 314 18.16 -7.16 -7.06
C ARG A 314 18.00 -6.61 -5.65
N GLN A 315 17.18 -5.58 -5.48
CA GLN A 315 16.85 -5.06 -4.15
C GLN A 315 16.16 -6.15 -3.32
N TRP A 316 15.30 -6.97 -3.94
CA TRP A 316 14.71 -8.13 -3.28
C TRP A 316 15.81 -9.09 -2.77
N LEU A 317 16.58 -9.67 -3.67
CA LEU A 317 17.55 -10.71 -3.33
C LEU A 317 18.68 -10.24 -2.41
N ALA A 318 19.08 -8.95 -2.47
CA ALA A 318 20.15 -8.42 -1.63
C ALA A 318 19.84 -8.45 -0.13
N GLU A 319 18.58 -8.30 0.27
CA GLU A 319 18.19 -8.40 1.69
C GLU A 319 18.14 -9.87 2.15
N ASP A 320 17.85 -10.82 1.26
CA ASP A 320 17.85 -12.25 1.62
C ASP A 320 19.28 -12.74 1.88
N ALA A 321 20.27 -12.11 1.22
CA ALA A 321 21.69 -12.36 1.44
C ALA A 321 22.26 -11.62 2.66
N ALA A 322 21.54 -10.65 3.24
CA ALA A 322 22.01 -9.94 4.41
C ALA A 322 21.90 -10.84 5.66
N PRO A 323 22.98 -11.01 6.44
CA PRO A 323 22.91 -11.79 7.68
C PRO A 323 21.89 -11.17 8.62
N VAL A 324 20.96 -12.00 9.12
CA VAL A 324 19.90 -11.59 10.05
C VAL A 324 20.56 -11.05 11.32
N ALA A 325 20.68 -9.73 11.41
CA ALA A 325 21.06 -9.08 12.66
C ALA A 325 19.91 -9.30 13.66
N VAL A 326 20.19 -10.08 14.70
CA VAL A 326 19.23 -10.41 15.76
C VAL A 326 18.80 -9.12 16.46
N ALA A 327 17.58 -8.66 16.17
CA ALA A 327 16.99 -7.51 16.83
C ALA A 327 16.45 -7.90 18.21
N THR A 328 16.98 -7.27 19.26
CA THR A 328 16.55 -7.43 20.65
C THR A 328 15.14 -6.84 20.85
N PRO A 329 14.21 -7.54 21.49
CA PRO A 329 12.85 -7.05 21.70
C PRO A 329 12.82 -5.97 22.79
N VAL A 330 12.29 -4.80 22.46
CA VAL A 330 12.01 -3.72 23.43
C VAL A 330 10.62 -3.93 24.01
N ALA A 331 10.55 -4.18 25.32
CA ALA A 331 9.32 -4.41 26.06
C ALA A 331 8.46 -3.14 26.19
N GLY A 332 7.24 -3.16 25.65
CA GLY A 332 6.27 -2.07 25.76
C GLY A 332 5.44 -2.14 27.04
N ARG A 333 5.41 -1.05 27.82
CA ARG A 333 4.56 -0.84 29.01
C ARG A 333 3.14 -0.40 28.66
N GLY A 334 2.19 -0.78 29.52
CA GLY A 334 0.76 -0.51 29.37
C GLY A 334 0.35 0.96 29.48
N THR A 335 -0.80 1.29 28.86
CA THR A 335 -1.39 2.64 28.78
C THR A 335 -2.78 2.69 29.39
N VAL A 336 -3.06 3.75 30.14
CA VAL A 336 -4.38 4.14 30.68
C VAL A 336 -5.17 4.92 29.62
N PRO A 337 -6.49 4.72 29.45
CA PRO A 337 -7.27 5.43 28.45
C PRO A 337 -7.65 6.85 28.93
N MET A 338 -7.49 7.83 28.05
CA MET A 338 -8.07 9.17 28.15
C MET A 338 -9.23 9.31 27.15
N PRO A 339 -10.29 10.07 27.46
CA PRO A 339 -11.39 10.29 26.53
C PRO A 339 -10.93 11.15 25.34
N VAL A 340 -10.97 10.59 24.14
CA VAL A 340 -10.70 11.30 22.88
C VAL A 340 -11.90 12.18 22.54
N ALA A 341 -11.67 13.44 22.17
CA ALA A 341 -12.74 14.39 21.91
C ALA A 341 -13.58 13.98 20.68
N ARG A 342 -14.89 13.86 20.88
CA ARG A 342 -15.86 13.35 19.89
C ARG A 342 -15.93 14.14 18.57
N TRP A 343 -15.54 15.42 18.56
CA TRP A 343 -15.58 16.29 17.38
C TRP A 343 -14.53 15.97 16.30
N LEU A 344 -13.56 15.10 16.60
CA LEU A 344 -12.60 14.56 15.61
C LEU A 344 -13.24 13.49 14.70
N TRP A 345 -14.42 12.98 15.07
CA TRP A 345 -15.15 11.98 14.33
C TRP A 345 -16.32 12.62 13.59
N ARG A 346 -16.44 12.34 12.29
CA ARG A 346 -17.38 13.01 11.39
C ARG A 346 -18.87 12.70 11.64
N ASP A 347 -19.20 11.92 12.66
CA ASP A 347 -20.57 11.53 13.02
C ASP A 347 -21.18 12.31 14.20
N THR A 348 -20.50 13.31 14.76
CA THR A 348 -21.18 14.31 15.61
C THR A 348 -21.47 15.57 14.82
N LYS A 349 -22.76 15.90 14.66
CA LYS A 349 -23.21 17.24 14.23
C LYS A 349 -22.43 18.29 15.04
N PRO A 350 -21.96 19.40 14.41
CA PRO A 350 -21.33 20.47 15.18
C PRO A 350 -22.30 20.90 16.28
N LEU A 351 -21.80 21.00 17.52
CA LEU A 351 -22.47 21.75 18.57
C LEU A 351 -22.64 23.17 18.01
N MET A 352 -23.84 23.47 17.54
CA MET A 352 -24.25 24.85 17.37
C MET A 352 -24.31 25.41 18.78
N CYS A 353 -23.43 26.36 19.07
CA CYS A 353 -23.61 27.24 20.20
C CYS A 353 -24.92 27.99 19.96
N SER A 354 -25.97 27.64 20.69
CA SER A 354 -27.08 28.55 20.91
C SER A 354 -26.54 29.75 21.69
N GLU A 355 -26.60 30.93 21.08
CA GLU A 355 -26.42 32.18 21.79
C GLU A 355 -27.55 32.33 22.83
N PRO A 356 -27.26 32.86 24.03
CA PRO A 356 -28.31 33.24 24.96
C PRO A 356 -28.99 34.51 24.46
N GLN A 357 -30.31 34.44 24.29
CA GLN A 357 -31.21 35.61 24.38
C GLN A 357 -31.79 35.65 25.79
#